data_AF-A0A9P2HBE8-F1
#
_entry.id   AF-A0A9P2HBE8-F1
#
_cell.length_a   1.000
_cell.length_b   1.000
_cell.length_c   1.000
_cell.angle_alpha   90.00
_cell.angle_beta   90.00
_cell.angle_gamma   90.00
#
_symmetry.space_group_name_H-M   'P 1'
#
loop_
_entity.id
_entity.type
_entity.pdbx_description
1 polymer ?
#
loop_
_entity_poly.entity_id
_entity_poly.type
_entity_poly.pdbx_seq_one_letter_code
_entity_poly.pdbx_strand_id
1 'polypeptide(L)'
;MNLVSEKEFLDLPLVSVAEIVRCRGPKVSVFPFDGTRRWFHLECNPQYDDYQQAALRQSIRILKMLFEHGIETVISPIFSDDLLDRGDRYIVQALEGMALLANDEEILSFYKEHEVHVLFYGDYKKRLPSTAQGAAVVKSFDDLTISTSSNTEHRLCFGVFGNDAAESVAQFSISWNETHGKPPTRREIIEGYYGEYVDKADMFIGFGRFSTFDFPLLSSGKTSLYFTVAPSYYMTETTLRRILYDHIYLRHFRPKPDYSAMSADQLNVLRNRYRAQPDRVFGVGCVHDGIWFAEG
;
A
#
# COMPACT_ATOMS: atom_id res chain seq x y z
N MET A 1 -28.96 -3.74 11.97
CA MET A 1 -28.33 -2.49 11.49
C MET A 1 -28.77 -2.35 10.05
N ASN A 2 -29.48 -1.27 9.69
CA ASN A 2 -29.81 -1.04 8.28
C ASN A 2 -28.49 -0.76 7.56
N LEU A 3 -28.15 -1.61 6.58
CA LEU A 3 -26.99 -1.40 5.74
C LEU A 3 -27.26 -0.16 4.90
N VAL A 4 -26.39 0.85 5.03
CA VAL A 4 -26.33 1.96 4.07
C VAL A 4 -26.09 1.33 2.70
N SER A 5 -26.84 1.72 1.68
CA SER A 5 -26.59 1.24 0.33
C SER A 5 -25.27 1.79 -0.23
N GLU A 6 -24.66 1.11 -1.20
CA GLU A 6 -23.43 1.59 -1.84
C GLU A 6 -23.62 3.01 -2.39
N LYS A 7 -24.76 3.27 -3.04
CA LYS A 7 -25.09 4.59 -3.59
C LYS A 7 -25.12 5.66 -2.50
N GLU A 8 -25.83 5.41 -1.41
CA GLU A 8 -25.90 6.36 -0.29
C GLU A 8 -24.51 6.63 0.30
N PHE A 9 -23.67 5.60 0.43
CA PHE A 9 -22.30 5.77 0.92
C PHE A 9 -21.42 6.58 -0.03
N LEU A 10 -21.52 6.33 -1.35
CA LEU A 10 -20.77 7.06 -2.37
C LEU A 10 -21.15 8.55 -2.40
N ASP A 11 -22.41 8.89 -2.09
CA ASP A 11 -22.92 10.25 -2.09
C ASP A 11 -22.66 11.02 -0.77
N LEU A 12 -22.07 10.37 0.26
CA LEU A 12 -21.77 11.03 1.54
C LEU A 12 -20.75 12.17 1.39
N PRO A 13 -20.83 13.22 2.21
CA PRO A 13 -19.74 14.19 2.32
C PRO A 13 -18.43 13.52 2.74
N LEU A 14 -17.29 14.02 2.22
CA LEU A 14 -15.96 13.49 2.51
C LEU A 14 -15.68 13.35 4.02
N VAL A 15 -16.02 14.37 4.80
CA VAL A 15 -15.86 14.36 6.27
C VAL A 15 -16.61 13.20 6.92
N SER A 16 -17.85 12.92 6.47
CA SER A 16 -18.65 11.81 6.99
C SER A 16 -18.05 10.46 6.63
N VAL A 17 -17.51 10.31 5.40
CA VAL A 17 -16.77 9.09 5.02
C VAL A 17 -15.54 8.93 5.89
N ALA A 18 -14.76 9.99 6.08
CA ALA A 18 -13.55 9.97 6.91
C ALA A 18 -13.85 9.56 8.36
N GLU A 19 -14.91 10.10 8.97
CA GLU A 19 -15.34 9.71 10.32
C GLU A 19 -15.73 8.22 10.40
N ILE A 20 -16.46 7.72 9.39
CA ILE A 20 -16.83 6.30 9.31
C ILE A 20 -15.58 5.42 9.21
N VAL A 21 -14.62 5.79 8.36
CA VAL A 21 -13.36 5.06 8.19
C VAL A 21 -12.53 5.10 9.46
N ARG A 22 -12.38 6.27 10.11
CA ARG A 22 -11.67 6.37 11.40
C ARG A 22 -12.34 5.54 12.49
N CYS A 23 -13.66 5.36 12.47
CA CYS A 23 -14.37 4.59 13.49
C CYS A 23 -14.35 3.08 13.21
N ARG A 24 -14.48 2.66 11.95
CA ARG A 24 -14.79 1.27 11.57
C ARG A 24 -14.03 0.74 10.37
N GLY A 25 -13.36 1.61 9.63
CA GLY A 25 -12.65 1.28 8.41
C GLY A 25 -11.21 0.83 8.65
N PRO A 26 -10.47 0.63 7.55
CA PRO A 26 -9.09 0.21 7.60
C PRO A 26 -8.23 1.30 8.25
N LYS A 27 -7.33 0.88 9.13
CA LYS A 27 -6.32 1.72 9.78
C LYS A 27 -5.01 1.69 9.01
N VAL A 28 -4.63 0.51 8.54
CA VAL A 28 -3.38 0.30 7.79
C VAL A 28 -3.73 -0.15 6.37
N SER A 29 -3.42 0.70 5.39
CA SER A 29 -3.57 0.42 3.96
C SER A 29 -2.21 0.21 3.31
N VAL A 30 -2.03 -0.91 2.64
CA VAL A 30 -0.86 -1.10 1.76
C VAL A 30 -1.23 -0.63 0.36
N PHE A 31 -0.48 0.33 -0.17
CA PHE A 31 -0.71 0.95 -1.47
C PHE A 31 0.61 1.08 -2.24
N PRO A 32 1.00 0.08 -3.05
CA PRO A 32 2.13 0.21 -3.95
C PRO A 32 1.77 1.09 -5.16
N PHE A 33 2.68 2.01 -5.52
CA PHE A 33 2.57 2.78 -6.76
C PHE A 33 3.08 1.95 -7.94
N ASP A 34 2.18 1.26 -8.64
CA ASP A 34 2.52 0.38 -9.74
C ASP A 34 1.87 0.82 -11.07
N GLY A 35 2.49 0.44 -12.18
CA GLY A 35 2.13 0.90 -13.52
C GLY A 35 2.40 2.38 -13.77
N THR A 36 3.19 3.04 -12.93
CA THR A 36 3.47 4.48 -12.95
C THR A 36 4.12 4.95 -14.26
N ARG A 37 5.09 4.19 -14.78
CA ARG A 37 5.68 4.45 -16.11
C ARG A 37 4.68 4.26 -17.25
N ARG A 38 3.79 3.28 -17.14
CA ARG A 38 2.74 3.05 -18.14
C ARG A 38 1.78 4.24 -18.17
N TRP A 39 1.35 4.70 -17.00
CA TRP A 39 0.57 5.93 -16.88
C TRP A 39 1.30 7.12 -17.51
N PHE A 40 2.57 7.33 -17.17
CA PHE A 40 3.33 8.47 -17.68
C PHE A 40 3.45 8.46 -19.22
N HIS A 41 3.73 7.31 -19.84
CA HIS A 41 3.81 7.22 -21.29
C HIS A 41 2.46 7.39 -22.02
N LEU A 42 1.34 7.16 -21.33
CA LEU A 42 0.00 7.30 -21.90
C LEU A 42 -0.58 8.71 -21.70
N GLU A 43 -0.28 9.34 -20.56
CA GLU A 43 -0.95 10.56 -20.11
C GLU A 43 -0.04 11.80 -20.13
N CYS A 44 1.28 11.63 -20.14
CA CYS A 44 2.25 12.71 -20.19
C CYS A 44 2.99 12.70 -21.53
N ASN A 45 3.65 13.81 -21.86
CA ASN A 45 4.53 13.89 -23.01
C ASN A 45 6.00 13.71 -22.56
N PRO A 46 6.63 12.55 -22.80
CA PRO A 46 7.98 12.27 -22.33
C PRO A 46 9.06 13.20 -22.90
N GLN A 47 8.75 13.96 -23.96
CA GLN A 47 9.67 14.94 -24.53
C GLN A 47 9.77 16.21 -23.69
N TYR A 48 8.70 16.56 -22.95
CA TYR A 48 8.60 17.82 -22.23
C TYR A 48 8.42 17.65 -20.73
N ASP A 49 7.88 16.51 -20.29
CA ASP A 49 7.57 16.25 -18.90
C ASP A 49 8.68 15.46 -18.21
N ASP A 50 8.97 15.81 -16.96
CA ASP A 50 9.84 15.03 -16.09
C ASP A 50 9.05 13.93 -15.40
N TYR A 51 9.46 12.68 -15.60
CA TYR A 51 8.77 11.51 -15.02
C TYR A 51 8.73 11.56 -13.50
N GLN A 52 9.81 11.95 -12.84
CA GLN A 52 9.90 11.89 -11.39
C GLN A 52 8.97 12.92 -10.75
N GLN A 53 8.95 14.14 -11.28
CA GLN A 53 8.05 15.21 -10.86
C GLN A 53 6.59 14.88 -11.14
N ALA A 54 6.27 14.34 -12.32
CA ALA A 54 4.90 13.92 -12.64
C ALA A 54 4.43 12.78 -11.70
N ALA A 55 5.29 11.80 -11.44
CA ALA A 55 5.03 10.70 -10.52
C ALA A 55 4.88 11.18 -9.06
N LEU A 56 5.72 12.10 -8.60
CA LEU A 56 5.64 12.71 -7.27
C LEU A 56 4.29 13.37 -7.04
N ARG A 57 3.86 14.23 -7.98
CA ARG A 57 2.56 14.92 -7.91
C ARG A 57 1.37 13.96 -7.85
N GLN A 58 1.39 12.91 -8.66
CA GLN A 58 0.35 11.90 -8.59
C GLN A 58 0.39 11.09 -7.29
N SER A 59 1.58 10.81 -6.76
CA SER A 59 1.73 10.15 -5.45
C SER A 59 1.12 11.00 -4.34
N ILE A 60 1.45 12.31 -4.28
CA ILE A 60 0.87 13.26 -3.33
C ILE A 60 -0.65 13.30 -3.46
N ARG A 61 -1.19 13.40 -4.69
CA ARG A 61 -2.64 13.40 -4.93
C ARG A 61 -3.32 12.16 -4.33
N ILE A 62 -2.74 10.98 -4.55
CA ILE A 62 -3.30 9.72 -4.04
C ILE A 62 -3.17 9.62 -2.52
N LEU A 63 -2.00 9.93 -1.95
CA LEU A 63 -1.78 9.90 -0.51
C LEU A 63 -2.73 10.84 0.22
N LYS A 64 -2.88 12.07 -0.30
CA LYS A 64 -3.85 13.05 0.18
C LYS A 64 -5.26 12.47 0.18
N MET A 65 -5.69 11.88 -0.94
CA MET A 65 -7.00 11.26 -1.03
C MET A 65 -7.19 10.12 -0.01
N LEU A 66 -6.18 9.27 0.24
CA LEU A 66 -6.26 8.20 1.24
C LEU A 66 -6.43 8.78 2.66
N PHE A 67 -5.59 9.74 3.04
CA PHE A 67 -5.63 10.40 4.36
C PHE A 67 -6.91 11.20 4.59
N GLU A 68 -7.36 11.96 3.59
CA GLU A 68 -8.62 12.70 3.65
C GLU A 68 -9.86 11.80 3.78
N HIS A 69 -9.76 10.54 3.33
CA HIS A 69 -10.79 9.53 3.54
C HIS A 69 -10.66 8.81 4.89
N GLY A 70 -9.77 9.24 5.78
CA GLY A 70 -9.66 8.77 7.15
C GLY A 70 -8.75 7.54 7.35
N ILE A 71 -7.99 7.14 6.34
CA ILE A 71 -6.94 6.11 6.49
C ILE A 71 -5.80 6.72 7.30
N GLU A 72 -5.35 6.03 8.35
CA GLU A 72 -4.37 6.57 9.29
C GLU A 72 -2.92 6.27 8.86
N THR A 73 -2.68 5.03 8.41
CA THR A 73 -1.34 4.56 8.04
C THR A 73 -1.34 4.03 6.61
N VAL A 74 -0.41 4.51 5.79
CA VAL A 74 -0.15 4.01 4.45
C VAL A 74 1.22 3.35 4.40
N ILE A 75 1.25 2.10 3.93
CA ILE A 75 2.47 1.37 3.62
C ILE A 75 2.66 1.42 2.10
N SER A 76 3.71 2.09 1.65
CA SER A 76 3.98 2.33 0.23
C SER A 76 5.34 1.75 -0.15
N PRO A 77 5.39 0.49 -0.60
CA PRO A 77 6.59 -0.03 -1.25
C PRO A 77 6.93 0.80 -2.50
N ILE A 78 8.16 1.29 -2.57
CA ILE A 78 8.62 2.14 -3.69
C ILE A 78 9.80 1.53 -4.44
N PHE A 79 10.52 0.58 -3.83
CA PHE A 79 11.67 -0.04 -4.48
C PHE A 79 11.98 -1.44 -3.94
N SER A 80 12.18 -2.40 -4.84
CA SER A 80 12.48 -3.81 -4.54
C SER A 80 13.72 -4.30 -5.30
N ASP A 81 14.23 -5.48 -4.93
CA ASP A 81 15.42 -6.07 -5.55
C ASP A 81 15.26 -6.34 -7.05
N ASP A 82 14.07 -6.73 -7.50
CA ASP A 82 13.76 -7.01 -8.92
C ASP A 82 14.00 -5.80 -9.83
N LEU A 83 14.13 -4.60 -9.25
CA LEU A 83 14.42 -3.37 -9.97
C LEU A 83 15.91 -3.16 -10.24
N LEU A 84 16.81 -3.85 -9.52
CA LEU A 84 18.25 -3.81 -9.77
C LEU A 84 18.61 -4.44 -11.12
N ASP A 85 17.83 -5.45 -11.55
CA ASP A 85 18.02 -6.15 -12.84
C ASP A 85 17.78 -5.24 -14.06
N ARG A 86 17.32 -4.00 -13.85
CA ARG A 86 17.06 -3.01 -14.91
C ARG A 86 18.29 -2.18 -15.30
N GLY A 87 19.43 -2.40 -14.64
CA GLY A 87 20.74 -1.84 -14.98
C GLY A 87 21.07 -0.49 -14.35
N ASP A 88 22.34 -0.09 -14.42
CA ASP A 88 22.91 1.03 -13.65
C ASP A 88 22.20 2.38 -13.86
N ARG A 89 21.81 2.69 -15.10
CA ARG A 89 21.09 3.94 -15.40
C ARG A 89 19.75 4.01 -14.66
N TYR A 90 19.07 2.87 -14.51
CA TYR A 90 17.81 2.80 -13.77
C TYR A 90 18.04 3.07 -12.28
N ILE A 91 19.12 2.54 -11.71
CA ILE A 91 19.46 2.73 -10.30
C ILE A 91 19.71 4.21 -10.01
N VAL A 92 20.45 4.92 -10.87
CA VAL A 92 20.67 6.37 -10.71
C VAL A 92 19.34 7.13 -10.70
N GLN A 93 18.45 6.87 -11.65
CA GLN A 93 17.12 7.50 -11.70
C GLN A 93 16.26 7.15 -10.48
N ALA A 94 16.38 5.94 -9.95
CA ALA A 94 15.67 5.54 -8.74
C ALA A 94 16.18 6.28 -7.51
N LEU A 95 17.50 6.46 -7.37
CA LEU A 95 18.09 7.26 -6.31
C LEU A 95 17.66 8.72 -6.38
N GLU A 96 17.57 9.29 -7.59
CA GLU A 96 17.02 10.64 -7.79
C GLU A 96 15.56 10.74 -7.34
N GLY A 97 14.72 9.79 -7.75
CA GLY A 97 13.32 9.72 -7.32
C GLY A 97 13.17 9.56 -5.80
N MET A 98 14.00 8.72 -5.18
CA MET A 98 14.06 8.55 -3.73
C MET A 98 14.46 9.85 -3.03
N ALA A 99 15.45 10.57 -3.57
CA ALA A 99 15.89 11.85 -3.00
C ALA A 99 14.78 12.90 -3.00
N LEU A 100 13.91 12.91 -4.01
CA LEU A 100 12.76 13.85 -4.05
C LEU A 100 11.82 13.65 -2.87
N LEU A 101 11.61 12.41 -2.39
CA LEU A 101 10.71 12.11 -1.27
C LEU A 101 11.09 12.81 0.04
N ALA A 102 12.35 13.25 0.16
CA ALA A 102 12.88 13.90 1.35
C ALA A 102 13.30 15.37 1.13
N ASN A 103 13.38 15.84 -0.12
CA ASN A 103 13.96 17.15 -0.43
C ASN A 103 13.07 18.04 -1.31
N ASP A 104 12.04 17.49 -1.96
CA ASP A 104 11.17 18.28 -2.83
C ASP A 104 10.18 19.13 -2.00
N GLU A 105 10.04 20.40 -2.36
CA GLU A 105 9.20 21.35 -1.60
C GLU A 105 7.73 20.94 -1.59
N GLU A 106 7.21 20.36 -2.68
CA GLU A 106 5.79 19.99 -2.79
C GLU A 106 5.44 18.86 -1.83
N ILE A 107 6.30 17.83 -1.73
CA ILE A 107 6.06 16.70 -0.82
C ILE A 107 6.32 17.07 0.64
N LEU A 108 7.30 17.94 0.91
CA LEU A 108 7.55 18.43 2.27
C LEU A 108 6.38 19.30 2.77
N SER A 109 5.77 20.12 1.90
CA SER A 109 4.55 20.87 2.25
C SER A 109 3.40 19.92 2.56
N PHE A 110 3.22 18.87 1.74
CA PHE A 110 2.22 17.83 1.97
C PHE A 110 2.38 17.16 3.34
N TYR A 111 3.60 16.73 3.71
CA TYR A 111 3.81 16.10 5.02
C TYR A 111 3.46 17.03 6.18
N LYS A 112 3.76 18.32 6.05
CA LYS A 112 3.45 19.31 7.07
C LYS A 112 1.95 19.60 7.16
N GLU A 113 1.30 19.86 6.03
CA GLU A 113 -0.12 20.22 5.96
C GLU A 113 -1.03 19.10 6.47
N HIS A 114 -0.64 17.84 6.26
CA HIS A 114 -1.40 16.67 6.68
C HIS A 114 -0.84 16.01 7.95
N GLU A 115 0.10 16.65 8.66
CA GLU A 115 0.78 16.09 9.84
C GLU A 115 1.17 14.61 9.66
N VAL A 116 1.93 14.33 8.60
CA VAL A 116 2.40 12.99 8.24
C VAL A 116 3.74 12.71 8.91
N HIS A 117 3.79 11.69 9.77
CA HIS A 117 5.04 11.09 10.22
C HIS A 117 5.57 10.10 9.17
N VAL A 118 6.78 10.35 8.66
CA VAL A 118 7.37 9.57 7.55
C VAL A 118 8.42 8.60 8.07
N LEU A 119 8.29 7.34 7.67
CA LEU A 119 9.17 6.23 8.04
C LEU A 119 9.69 5.54 6.79
N PHE A 120 10.87 4.94 6.90
CA PHE A 120 11.46 4.11 5.85
C PHE A 120 11.78 2.74 6.43
N TYR A 121 11.38 1.68 5.73
CA TYR A 121 11.62 0.30 6.14
C TYR A 121 12.29 -0.50 5.02
N GLY A 122 12.83 -1.66 5.40
CA GLY A 122 13.59 -2.55 4.52
C GLY A 122 15.10 -2.38 4.66
N ASP A 123 15.85 -3.10 3.84
CA ASP A 123 17.32 -3.22 3.98
C ASP A 123 18.11 -2.09 3.30
N TYR A 124 17.48 -0.95 3.02
CA TYR A 124 18.10 0.20 2.35
C TYR A 124 19.38 0.71 3.02
N LYS A 125 19.46 0.67 4.37
CA LYS A 125 20.66 1.06 5.12
C LYS A 125 21.86 0.14 4.86
N LYS A 126 21.63 -1.12 4.52
CA LYS A 126 22.69 -2.08 4.16
C LYS A 126 23.04 -1.99 2.67
N ARG A 127 22.05 -1.70 1.83
CA ARG A 127 22.13 -1.88 0.36
C ARG A 127 22.56 -0.62 -0.39
N LEU A 128 22.09 0.56 0.02
CA LEU A 128 22.34 1.82 -0.69
C LEU A 128 23.72 2.47 -0.46
N PRO A 129 24.38 2.38 0.71
CA PRO A 129 25.62 3.12 0.98
C PRO A 129 26.86 2.73 0.16
N SER A 130 26.75 1.82 -0.80
CA SER A 130 27.85 1.43 -1.70
C SER A 130 28.30 2.59 -2.61
N THR A 131 27.51 3.66 -2.73
CA THR A 131 27.84 4.87 -3.48
C THR A 131 27.60 6.13 -2.64
N ALA A 132 28.28 7.23 -2.98
CA ALA A 132 28.09 8.52 -2.29
C ALA A 132 26.65 9.04 -2.42
N GLN A 133 26.01 8.83 -3.59
CA GLN A 133 24.61 9.20 -3.81
C GLN A 133 23.67 8.36 -2.95
N GLY A 134 23.87 7.04 -2.88
CA GLY A 134 23.06 6.17 -2.03
C GLY A 134 23.22 6.49 -0.54
N ALA A 135 24.44 6.80 -0.08
CA ALA A 135 24.66 7.26 1.29
C ALA A 135 23.94 8.60 1.60
N ALA A 136 23.91 9.53 0.64
CA ALA A 136 23.17 10.79 0.77
C ALA A 136 21.65 10.58 0.85
N VAL A 137 21.10 9.62 0.09
CA VAL A 137 19.69 9.22 0.18
C VAL A 137 19.37 8.64 1.56
N VAL A 138 20.19 7.71 2.07
CA VAL A 138 20.01 7.14 3.42
C VAL A 138 19.99 8.24 4.48
N LYS A 139 20.93 9.20 4.41
CA LYS A 139 20.96 10.34 5.32
C LYS A 139 19.70 11.19 5.22
N SER A 140 19.22 11.45 4.00
CA SER A 140 18.01 12.25 3.77
C SER A 140 16.77 11.57 4.35
N PHE A 141 16.70 10.23 4.29
CA PHE A 141 15.62 9.47 4.91
C PHE A 141 15.65 9.58 6.44
N ASP A 142 16.82 9.42 7.07
CA ASP A 142 16.97 9.56 8.52
C ASP A 142 16.63 10.99 8.98
N ASP A 143 17.13 12.02 8.27
CA ASP A 143 16.83 13.43 8.54
C ASP A 143 15.32 13.72 8.40
N LEU A 144 14.65 13.15 7.39
CA LEU A 144 13.21 13.31 7.19
C LEU A 144 12.40 12.62 8.30
N THR A 145 12.74 11.39 8.67
CA THR A 145 12.04 10.68 9.75
C THR A 145 12.14 11.44 11.07
N ILE A 146 13.31 12.01 11.37
CA ILE A 146 13.48 12.85 12.56
C ILE A 146 12.64 14.13 12.46
N SER A 147 12.71 14.85 11.34
CA SER A 147 12.01 16.13 11.18
C SER A 147 10.49 16.01 11.19
N THR A 148 9.95 14.85 10.81
CA THR A 148 8.50 14.56 10.84
C THR A 148 8.06 13.80 12.10
N SER A 149 8.94 13.58 13.08
CA SER A 149 8.61 12.82 14.30
C SER A 149 7.57 13.48 15.21
N SER A 150 7.39 14.81 15.10
CA SER A 150 6.35 15.54 15.85
C SER A 150 4.97 15.50 15.20
N ASN A 151 4.86 14.96 13.98
CA ASN A 151 3.60 14.88 13.25
C ASN A 151 2.77 13.70 13.77
N THR A 152 1.47 13.90 14.02
CA THR A 152 0.67 12.92 14.78
C THR A 152 -0.63 12.45 14.12
N GLU A 153 -1.11 13.07 13.03
CA GLU A 153 -2.35 12.62 12.39
C GLU A 153 -2.16 11.36 11.54
N HIS A 154 -1.14 11.34 10.68
CA HIS A 154 -0.99 10.29 9.67
C HIS A 154 0.41 9.68 9.69
N ARG A 155 0.51 8.44 9.21
CA ARG A 155 1.77 7.73 9.05
C ARG A 155 1.97 7.25 7.64
N LEU A 156 3.17 7.47 7.10
CA LEU A 156 3.57 7.01 5.77
C LEU A 156 4.87 6.23 5.86
N CYS A 157 4.80 4.93 5.59
CA CYS A 157 5.95 4.05 5.61
C CYS A 157 6.37 3.72 4.17
N PHE A 158 7.54 4.20 3.74
CA PHE A 158 8.11 3.87 2.44
C PHE A 158 8.97 2.61 2.52
N GLY A 159 8.67 1.64 1.65
CA GLY A 159 9.43 0.39 1.57
C GLY A 159 10.55 0.47 0.54
N VAL A 160 11.79 0.26 0.99
CA VAL A 160 12.98 0.26 0.15
C VAL A 160 13.80 -0.99 0.46
N PHE A 161 13.79 -1.94 -0.49
CA PHE A 161 14.24 -3.33 -0.30
C PHE A 161 13.50 -4.03 0.84
N GLY A 162 12.16 -4.05 0.75
CA GLY A 162 11.25 -4.60 1.77
C GLY A 162 10.63 -5.96 1.44
N ASN A 163 11.18 -6.69 0.48
CA ASN A 163 10.62 -7.92 -0.10
C ASN A 163 10.64 -9.14 0.83
N ASP A 164 11.77 -9.43 1.47
CA ASP A 164 11.90 -10.52 2.44
C ASP A 164 12.52 -10.02 3.74
N ALA A 165 11.75 -10.15 4.83
CA ALA A 165 12.22 -9.77 6.16
C ALA A 165 12.82 -10.95 6.94
N ALA A 166 12.82 -12.17 6.41
CA ALA A 166 13.20 -13.37 7.17
C ALA A 166 14.60 -13.26 7.77
N GLU A 167 15.61 -12.92 6.95
CA GLU A 167 16.99 -12.76 7.42
C GLU A 167 17.13 -11.60 8.40
N SER A 168 16.52 -10.46 8.09
CA SER A 168 16.57 -9.26 8.95
C SER A 168 15.89 -9.49 10.30
N VAL A 169 14.78 -10.24 10.35
CA VAL A 169 14.10 -10.64 11.58
C VAL A 169 14.90 -11.68 12.37
N ALA A 170 15.53 -12.64 11.70
CA ALA A 170 16.39 -13.62 12.35
C ALA A 170 17.60 -12.94 13.01
N GLN A 171 18.28 -12.06 12.28
CA GLN A 171 19.40 -11.26 12.81
C GLN A 171 18.96 -10.39 13.98
N PHE A 172 17.83 -9.67 13.84
CA PHE A 172 17.25 -8.87 14.93
C PHE A 172 16.98 -9.72 16.18
N SER A 173 16.39 -10.92 16.00
CA SER A 173 16.02 -11.79 17.12
C SER A 173 17.24 -12.33 17.88
N ILE A 174 18.34 -12.62 17.18
CA ILE A 174 19.61 -13.02 17.79
C ILE A 174 20.17 -11.87 18.63
N SER A 175 20.36 -10.70 18.02
CA SER A 175 20.90 -9.52 18.70
C SER A 175 20.04 -9.09 19.90
N TRP A 176 18.72 -9.20 19.77
CA TRP A 176 17.77 -8.91 20.83
C TRP A 176 17.94 -9.85 22.02
N ASN A 177 18.03 -11.16 21.77
CA ASN A 177 18.20 -12.16 22.82
C ASN A 177 19.57 -12.05 23.51
N GLU A 178 20.63 -11.74 22.78
CA GLU A 178 21.96 -11.47 23.35
C GLU A 178 21.95 -10.25 24.29
N THR A 179 21.19 -9.22 23.93
CA THR A 179 21.12 -7.96 24.70
C THR A 179 20.18 -8.04 25.89
N HIS A 180 19.04 -8.74 25.76
CA HIS A 180 17.95 -8.73 26.75
C HIS A 180 17.75 -10.06 27.49
N GLY A 181 18.43 -11.14 27.09
CA GLY A 181 18.30 -12.47 27.68
C GLY A 181 16.93 -13.14 27.47
N LYS A 182 16.15 -12.67 26.50
CA LYS A 182 14.82 -13.20 26.16
C LYS A 182 14.55 -13.06 24.65
N PRO A 183 13.68 -13.90 24.05
CA PRO A 183 13.23 -13.70 22.68
C PRO A 183 12.37 -12.43 22.55
N PRO A 184 12.39 -11.74 21.39
CA PRO A 184 11.52 -10.60 21.16
C PRO A 184 10.06 -11.04 20.93
N THR A 185 9.14 -10.14 21.27
CA THR A 185 7.71 -10.21 20.97
C THR A 185 7.44 -9.75 19.54
N ARG A 186 6.22 -10.03 19.02
CA ARG A 186 5.79 -9.51 17.70
C ARG A 186 5.92 -7.98 17.63
N ARG A 187 5.59 -7.27 18.72
CA ARG A 187 5.68 -5.81 18.77
C ARG A 187 7.12 -5.33 18.62
N GLU A 188 8.03 -5.89 19.41
CA GLU A 188 9.46 -5.54 19.37
C GLU A 188 10.07 -5.85 17.99
N ILE A 189 9.67 -6.96 17.33
CA ILE A 189 10.11 -7.28 15.96
C ILE A 189 9.62 -6.24 14.94
N ILE A 190 8.37 -5.80 15.04
CA ILE A 190 7.80 -4.80 14.12
C ILE A 190 8.45 -3.44 14.34
N GLU A 191 8.61 -3.02 15.59
CA GLU A 191 9.33 -1.79 15.95
C GLU A 191 10.77 -1.83 15.43
N GLY A 192 11.45 -2.98 15.53
CA GLY A 192 12.80 -3.16 14.98
C GLY A 192 12.88 -3.08 13.46
N TYR A 193 11.83 -3.51 12.74
CA TYR A 193 11.83 -3.55 11.27
C TYR A 193 11.30 -2.25 10.62
N TYR A 194 10.26 -1.65 11.19
CA TYR A 194 9.62 -0.43 10.67
C TYR A 194 10.10 0.86 11.36
N GLY A 195 10.90 0.75 12.43
CA GLY A 195 11.31 1.88 13.28
C GLY A 195 10.32 2.19 14.41
N GLU A 196 9.06 1.79 14.25
CA GLU A 196 8.01 1.89 15.25
C GLU A 196 6.93 0.80 15.06
N TYR A 197 5.95 0.74 15.97
CA TYR A 197 4.89 -0.26 15.89
C TYR A 197 3.85 0.12 14.83
N VAL A 198 3.73 -0.75 13.82
CA VAL A 198 2.68 -0.71 12.80
C VAL A 198 1.74 -1.89 12.99
N ASP A 199 0.42 -1.63 12.94
CA ASP A 199 -0.57 -2.70 13.04
C ASP A 199 -0.63 -3.55 11.75
N LYS A 200 -1.32 -4.68 11.81
CA LYS A 200 -1.57 -5.54 10.66
C LYS A 200 -2.26 -4.76 9.54
N ALA A 201 -1.92 -5.09 8.30
CA ALA A 201 -2.59 -4.51 7.13
C ALA A 201 -4.06 -4.94 7.08
N ASP A 202 -4.97 -3.97 7.07
CA ASP A 202 -6.42 -4.19 6.92
C ASP A 202 -6.77 -4.41 5.45
N MET A 203 -6.12 -3.67 4.56
CA MET A 203 -6.29 -3.81 3.12
C MET A 203 -4.99 -3.64 2.34
N PHE A 204 -4.97 -4.27 1.17
CA PHE A 204 -3.96 -4.10 0.14
C PHE A 204 -4.67 -3.69 -1.15
N ILE A 205 -4.21 -2.59 -1.74
CA ILE A 205 -4.72 -2.08 -3.01
C ILE A 205 -3.59 -2.13 -4.02
N GLY A 206 -3.61 -3.14 -4.88
CA GLY A 206 -2.65 -3.32 -5.96
C GLY A 206 -3.22 -2.99 -7.33
N PHE A 207 -2.35 -3.07 -8.34
CA PHE A 207 -2.71 -2.93 -9.75
C PHE A 207 -2.30 -4.18 -10.52
N GLY A 208 -3.15 -4.59 -11.48
CA GLY A 208 -2.81 -5.64 -12.43
C GLY A 208 -2.77 -7.02 -11.80
N ARG A 209 -1.57 -7.57 -11.56
CA ARG A 209 -1.40 -8.97 -11.13
C ARG A 209 -1.90 -9.17 -9.70
N PHE A 210 -2.57 -10.30 -9.48
CA PHE A 210 -3.18 -10.66 -8.19
C PHE A 210 -2.11 -11.21 -7.23
N SER A 211 -1.12 -10.37 -6.92
CA SER A 211 0.00 -10.67 -6.05
C SER A 211 0.24 -9.53 -5.06
N THR A 212 0.47 -9.90 -3.81
CA THR A 212 0.83 -8.98 -2.73
C THR A 212 2.34 -9.00 -2.53
N PHE A 213 2.96 -7.86 -2.23
CA PHE A 213 4.41 -7.75 -2.05
C PHE A 213 4.78 -6.63 -1.08
N ASP A 214 5.96 -6.77 -0.46
CA ASP A 214 6.70 -5.73 0.27
C ASP A 214 6.03 -5.09 1.51
N PHE A 215 5.18 -5.82 2.25
CA PHE A 215 4.69 -5.42 3.59
C PHE A 215 4.89 -6.53 4.64
N PRO A 216 6.13 -6.97 4.87
CA PRO A 216 6.42 -8.11 5.73
C PRO A 216 5.93 -7.86 7.16
N LEU A 217 5.62 -8.94 7.90
CA LEU A 217 5.14 -8.91 9.30
C LEU A 217 3.74 -8.29 9.52
N LEU A 218 3.21 -7.58 8.53
CA LEU A 218 1.88 -6.94 8.60
C LEU A 218 0.77 -7.80 8.00
N SER A 219 1.12 -8.82 7.21
CA SER A 219 0.15 -9.80 6.70
C SER A 219 -0.44 -10.63 7.84
N SER A 220 -1.77 -10.71 7.88
CA SER A 220 -2.52 -11.41 8.93
C SER A 220 -3.38 -12.56 8.44
N GLY A 221 -3.35 -12.84 7.13
CA GLY A 221 -4.30 -13.73 6.46
C GLY A 221 -5.75 -13.21 6.41
N LYS A 222 -6.01 -12.01 6.95
CA LYS A 222 -7.31 -11.34 6.94
C LYS A 222 -7.32 -10.02 6.17
N THR A 223 -6.18 -9.64 5.60
CA THR A 223 -6.02 -8.44 4.77
C THR A 223 -6.95 -8.53 3.55
N SER A 224 -7.78 -7.51 3.36
CA SER A 224 -8.67 -7.43 2.22
C SER A 224 -7.87 -7.05 0.96
N LEU A 225 -7.93 -7.89 -0.06
CA LEU A 225 -7.19 -7.66 -1.30
C LEU A 225 -8.09 -7.02 -2.35
N TYR A 226 -7.66 -5.90 -2.90
CA TYR A 226 -8.29 -5.17 -3.99
C TYR A 226 -7.25 -4.95 -5.09
N PHE A 227 -7.63 -5.21 -6.35
CA PHE A 227 -6.76 -5.03 -7.50
C PHE A 227 -7.47 -4.16 -8.54
N THR A 228 -6.85 -3.05 -8.92
CA THR A 228 -7.34 -2.19 -9.99
C THR A 228 -6.90 -2.72 -11.35
N VAL A 229 -7.75 -2.52 -12.36
CA VAL A 229 -7.42 -2.83 -13.76
C VAL A 229 -6.51 -1.76 -14.37
N ALA A 230 -6.62 -0.52 -13.92
CA ALA A 230 -5.79 0.61 -14.36
C ALA A 230 -4.64 0.88 -13.38
N PRO A 231 -3.49 1.40 -13.85
CA PRO A 231 -2.35 1.79 -13.00
C PRO A 231 -2.74 2.61 -11.78
N SER A 232 -1.94 2.56 -10.71
CA SER A 232 -2.27 3.17 -9.41
C SER A 232 -2.63 4.66 -9.52
N TYR A 233 -2.00 5.41 -10.43
CA TYR A 233 -2.26 6.84 -10.65
C TYR A 233 -3.61 7.17 -11.31
N TYR A 234 -4.34 6.19 -11.85
CA TYR A 234 -5.74 6.39 -12.28
C TYR A 234 -6.75 6.25 -11.13
N MET A 235 -6.31 5.93 -9.91
CA MET A 235 -7.26 5.80 -8.81
C MET A 235 -7.99 7.11 -8.53
N THR A 236 -9.32 6.99 -8.45
CA THR A 236 -10.26 8.07 -8.17
C THR A 236 -10.89 7.89 -6.80
N GLU A 237 -11.50 8.96 -6.30
CA GLU A 237 -12.30 8.94 -5.08
C GLU A 237 -13.43 7.90 -5.16
N THR A 238 -14.13 7.80 -6.29
CA THR A 238 -15.17 6.79 -6.50
C THR A 238 -14.64 5.37 -6.31
N THR A 239 -13.46 5.07 -6.87
CA THR A 239 -12.83 3.74 -6.71
C THR A 239 -12.47 3.49 -5.24
N LEU A 240 -11.86 4.47 -4.57
CA LEU A 240 -11.52 4.34 -3.15
C LEU A 240 -12.76 4.14 -2.28
N ARG A 241 -13.81 4.93 -2.46
CA ARG A 241 -15.06 4.80 -1.70
C ARG A 241 -15.75 3.47 -1.92
N ARG A 242 -15.71 2.90 -3.13
CA ARG A 242 -16.20 1.54 -3.37
C ARG A 242 -15.42 0.48 -2.60
N ILE A 243 -14.10 0.61 -2.57
CA ILE A 243 -13.22 -0.28 -1.78
C ILE A 243 -13.56 -0.16 -0.28
N LEU A 244 -13.67 1.05 0.23
CA LEU A 244 -14.01 1.30 1.63
C LEU A 244 -15.40 0.76 1.99
N TYR A 245 -16.39 0.96 1.13
CA TYR A 245 -17.74 0.42 1.32
C TYR A 245 -17.73 -1.10 1.41
N ASP A 246 -17.06 -1.78 0.47
CA ASP A 246 -16.93 -3.23 0.48
C ASP A 246 -16.23 -3.72 1.75
N HIS A 247 -15.13 -3.09 2.15
CA HIS A 247 -14.38 -3.47 3.35
C HIS A 247 -15.23 -3.33 4.62
N ILE A 248 -15.90 -2.19 4.78
CA ILE A 248 -16.64 -1.84 6.00
C ILE A 248 -17.96 -2.61 6.11
N TYR A 249 -18.71 -2.74 5.02
CA TYR A 249 -20.08 -3.24 5.05
C TYR A 249 -20.26 -4.67 4.51
N LEU A 250 -19.42 -5.10 3.55
CA LEU A 250 -19.63 -6.36 2.83
C LEU A 250 -18.69 -7.48 3.30
N ARG A 251 -17.39 -7.21 3.47
CA ARG A 251 -16.40 -8.26 3.81
C ARG A 251 -16.58 -8.84 5.20
N HIS A 252 -17.02 -8.02 6.13
CA HIS A 252 -17.30 -8.41 7.50
C HIS A 252 -18.78 -8.67 7.75
N PHE A 253 -19.56 -8.97 6.70
CA PHE A 253 -20.98 -9.26 6.84
C PHE A 253 -21.22 -10.34 7.91
N ARG A 254 -22.10 -10.00 8.85
CA ARG A 254 -22.51 -10.84 9.97
C ARG A 254 -24.03 -10.76 10.15
N PRO A 255 -24.69 -11.86 10.58
CA PRO A 255 -24.12 -13.17 10.88
C PRO A 255 -23.61 -13.89 9.62
N LYS A 256 -22.69 -14.85 9.81
CA LYS A 256 -22.34 -15.75 8.70
C LYS A 256 -23.59 -16.52 8.28
N PRO A 257 -23.78 -16.82 6.99
CA PRO A 257 -24.92 -17.59 6.53
C PRO A 257 -24.95 -18.96 7.22
N ASP A 258 -26.09 -19.31 7.82
CA ASP A 258 -26.38 -20.68 8.26
C ASP A 258 -27.05 -21.42 7.11
N TYR A 259 -26.27 -22.23 6.39
CA TYR A 259 -26.76 -23.01 5.26
C TYR A 259 -27.82 -24.04 5.65
N SER A 260 -27.87 -24.47 6.91
CA SER A 260 -28.88 -25.42 7.39
C SER A 260 -30.26 -24.77 7.55
N ALA A 261 -30.29 -23.45 7.72
CA ALA A 261 -31.50 -22.65 7.84
C ALA A 261 -31.95 -22.04 6.50
N MET A 262 -31.19 -22.20 5.42
CA MET A 262 -31.54 -21.66 4.11
C MET A 262 -32.66 -22.46 3.45
N SER A 263 -33.57 -21.75 2.77
CA SER A 263 -34.61 -22.39 1.97
C SER A 263 -34.02 -23.07 0.72
N ALA A 264 -34.78 -24.00 0.14
CA ALA A 264 -34.40 -24.65 -1.12
C ALA A 264 -34.14 -23.63 -2.24
N ASP A 265 -34.94 -22.55 -2.30
CA ASP A 265 -34.76 -21.48 -3.30
C ASP A 265 -33.46 -20.70 -3.12
N GLN A 266 -33.10 -20.37 -1.87
CA GLN A 266 -31.83 -19.70 -1.57
C GLN A 266 -30.63 -20.59 -1.96
N LEU A 267 -30.71 -21.88 -1.65
CA LEU A 267 -29.69 -22.86 -2.06
C LEU A 267 -29.64 -23.04 -3.58
N ASN A 268 -30.79 -22.98 -4.27
CA ASN A 268 -30.86 -23.02 -5.73
C ASN A 268 -30.19 -21.80 -6.37
N VAL A 269 -30.35 -20.60 -5.80
CA VAL A 269 -29.64 -19.39 -6.26
C VAL A 269 -28.13 -19.57 -6.16
N LEU A 270 -27.61 -20.05 -5.02
CA LEU A 270 -26.17 -20.34 -4.85
C LEU A 270 -25.70 -21.38 -5.87
N ARG A 271 -26.44 -22.49 -6.01
CA ARG A 271 -26.07 -23.59 -6.92
C ARG A 271 -26.01 -23.11 -8.37
N ASN A 272 -27.02 -22.36 -8.82
CA ASN A 272 -27.07 -21.85 -10.17
C ASN A 272 -25.94 -20.85 -10.43
N ARG A 273 -25.62 -20.00 -9.45
CA ARG A 273 -24.50 -19.06 -9.58
C ARG A 273 -23.16 -19.77 -9.75
N TYR A 274 -22.88 -20.82 -8.97
CA TYR A 274 -21.62 -21.57 -9.09
C TYR A 274 -21.56 -22.41 -10.37
N ARG A 275 -22.66 -23.08 -10.74
CA ARG A 275 -22.71 -23.90 -11.97
C ARG A 275 -22.61 -23.08 -13.25
N ALA A 276 -22.97 -21.80 -13.22
CA ALA A 276 -22.79 -20.91 -14.36
C ALA A 276 -21.34 -20.50 -14.57
N GLN A 277 -20.44 -20.76 -13.62
CA GLN A 277 -19.06 -20.25 -13.62
C GLN A 277 -18.04 -21.32 -13.14
N PRO A 278 -18.10 -22.58 -13.62
CA PRO A 278 -17.27 -23.66 -13.09
C PRO A 278 -15.78 -23.44 -13.35
N ASP A 279 -15.44 -22.80 -14.47
CA ASP A 279 -14.06 -22.57 -14.91
C ASP A 279 -13.61 -21.11 -14.71
N ARG A 280 -14.44 -20.28 -14.04
CA ARG A 280 -14.11 -18.87 -13.80
C ARG A 280 -13.16 -18.75 -12.62
N VAL A 281 -11.95 -18.29 -12.88
CA VAL A 281 -10.92 -18.09 -11.86
C VAL A 281 -10.54 -16.61 -11.81
N PHE A 282 -10.58 -15.99 -10.63
CA PHE A 282 -10.06 -14.63 -10.47
C PHE A 282 -8.53 -14.66 -10.42
N GLY A 283 -7.89 -13.71 -11.10
CA GLY A 283 -6.43 -13.57 -11.13
C GLY A 283 -5.72 -14.34 -12.24
N VAL A 284 -6.46 -14.99 -13.14
CA VAL A 284 -5.91 -15.42 -14.44
C VAL A 284 -5.94 -14.25 -15.43
N GLY A 285 -5.16 -14.35 -16.50
CA GLY A 285 -5.04 -13.28 -17.46
C GLY A 285 -4.25 -13.68 -18.69
N CYS A 286 -4.21 -12.77 -19.65
CA CYS A 286 -3.46 -12.94 -20.89
C CYS A 286 -2.29 -11.95 -20.98
N VAL A 287 -1.34 -12.27 -21.86
CA VAL A 287 -0.23 -11.37 -22.18
C VAL A 287 -0.43 -10.84 -23.59
N HIS A 288 -0.46 -9.51 -23.72
CA HIS A 288 -0.49 -8.81 -25.00
C HIS A 288 0.69 -7.84 -25.04
N ASP A 289 1.56 -7.96 -26.05
CA ASP A 289 2.78 -7.15 -26.21
C ASP A 289 3.69 -7.13 -24.96
N GLY A 290 3.82 -8.28 -24.30
CA GLY A 290 4.62 -8.42 -23.06
C GLY A 290 3.95 -7.83 -21.80
N ILE A 291 2.74 -7.30 -21.92
CA ILE A 291 1.95 -6.76 -20.80
C ILE A 291 0.89 -7.77 -20.38
N TRP A 292 0.86 -8.10 -19.10
CA TRP A 292 -0.19 -8.95 -18.53
C TRP A 292 -1.45 -8.14 -18.20
N PHE A 293 -2.61 -8.68 -18.58
CA PHE A 293 -3.94 -8.13 -18.30
C PHE A 293 -4.80 -9.18 -17.60
N ALA A 294 -5.52 -8.78 -16.54
CA ALA A 294 -6.45 -9.66 -15.86
C ALA A 294 -7.63 -9.99 -16.77
N GLU A 295 -7.99 -11.27 -16.86
CA GLU A 295 -9.22 -11.73 -17.53
C GLU A 295 -10.29 -11.98 -16.47
N GLY A 296 -11.49 -11.47 -16.76
CA GLY A 296 -12.62 -11.43 -15.83
C GLY A 296 -13.74 -12.34 -16.26
#